data_AF-A0A1I5VZK7-F1
#
_entry.id   AF-A0A1I5VZK7-F1
#
_cell.length_a   1.000
_cell.length_b   1.000
_cell.length_c   1.000
_cell.angle_alpha   90.00
_cell.angle_beta   90.00
_cell.angle_gamma   90.00
#
_symmetry.space_group_name_H-M   'P 1'
#
loop_
_entity.id
_entity.type
_entity.pdbx_description
1 polymer ?
#
loop_
_entity_poly.entity_id
_entity_poly.type
_entity_poly.pdbx_seq_one_letter_code
_entity_poly.pdbx_strand_id
1 'polypeptide(L)' 'MARYELPELDYDYGALAPYISGEINELHHSKHHATYVKGANDTLDKLAAAREAG' A
#
# COMPACT_ATOMS: atom_id res chain seq x y z
N MET A 1 3.99 1.08 17.78
CA MET A 1 2.77 1.39 17.01
C MET A 1 2.54 0.27 16.02
N ALA A 2 1.30 -0.11 15.75
CA ALA A 2 1.01 -1.06 14.67
C ALA A 2 1.48 -0.44 13.34
N ARG A 3 2.08 -1.25 12.46
CA ARG A 3 2.46 -0.82 11.11
C ARG A 3 1.27 -0.95 10.17
N TYR A 4 1.22 -0.12 9.15
CA TYR A 4 0.30 -0.33 8.05
C TYR A 4 0.73 -1.54 7.22
N GLU A 5 -0.25 -2.30 6.75
CA GLU A 5 -0.05 -3.45 5.87
C GLU A 5 -0.84 -3.24 4.58
N LEU A 6 -0.36 -3.83 3.48
CA LEU A 6 -1.08 -3.84 2.22
C LEU A 6 -2.15 -4.93 2.31
N PRO A 7 -3.45 -4.59 2.29
CA PRO A 7 -4.49 -5.60 2.34
C PRO A 7 -4.55 -6.35 1.01
N GLU A 8 -4.71 -7.67 1.08
CA GLU A 8 -5.04 -8.46 -0.11
C GLU A 8 -6.42 -8.09 -0.64
N LEU A 9 -6.62 -8.26 -1.95
CA LEU A 9 -7.93 -8.10 -2.55
C LEU A 9 -8.82 -9.31 -2.20
N ASP A 10 -10.10 -9.04 -1.94
CA ASP A 10 -11.12 -10.09 -1.71
C ASP A 10 -11.49 -10.86 -2.99
N TYR A 11 -10.85 -10.54 -4.11
CA TYR A 11 -11.13 -11.08 -5.44
C TYR A 11 -9.87 -11.12 -6.30
N ASP A 12 -9.88 -11.98 -7.32
CA ASP A 12 -8.83 -12.04 -8.34
C ASP A 12 -8.70 -10.72 -9.12
N TYR A 13 -7.49 -10.35 -9.54
CA TYR A 13 -7.26 -9.09 -10.27
C TYR A 13 -8.18 -8.90 -11.48
N GLY A 14 -8.51 -9.97 -12.21
CA GLY A 14 -9.37 -9.94 -13.38
C GLY A 14 -10.88 -9.94 -13.09
N ALA A 15 -11.32 -10.05 -11.83
CA ALA A 15 -12.72 -10.25 -11.46
C ALA A 15 -13.67 -9.11 -11.91
N LEU A 16 -13.13 -7.94 -12.23
CA LEU A 16 -13.88 -6.75 -12.62
C LEU A 16 -13.90 -6.50 -14.14
N ALA A 17 -13.34 -7.42 -14.93
CA ALA A 17 -13.35 -7.31 -16.38
C ALA A 17 -14.78 -7.50 -16.97
N PRO A 18 -15.11 -6.85 -18.10
CA PRO A 18 -14.26 -5.99 -18.92
C PRO A 18 -14.20 -4.52 -18.44
N TYR A 19 -14.90 -4.17 -17.36
CA TYR A 19 -15.06 -2.78 -16.91
C TYR A 19 -13.77 -2.20 -16.33
N ILE A 20 -12.98 -3.04 -15.66
CA ILE A 20 -11.63 -2.73 -15.18
C ILE A 20 -10.71 -3.87 -15.59
N SER A 21 -9.59 -3.57 -16.26
CA SER A 21 -8.65 -4.60 -16.68
C SER A 21 -7.90 -5.18 -15.48
N GLY A 22 -7.64 -6.48 -15.52
CA GLY A 22 -6.84 -7.15 -14.48
C GLY A 22 -5.43 -6.60 -14.37
N GLU A 23 -4.81 -6.22 -15.49
CA GLU A 23 -3.50 -5.56 -15.52
C GLU A 23 -3.48 -4.25 -14.72
N ILE A 24 -4.52 -3.41 -14.86
CA ILE A 24 -4.64 -2.18 -14.09
C ILE A 24 -4.78 -2.52 -12.60
N ASN A 25 -5.62 -3.48 -12.23
CA ASN A 25 -5.79 -3.86 -10.83
C ASN A 25 -4.49 -4.40 -10.22
N GLU A 26 -3.73 -5.23 -10.94
CA GLU A 26 -2.45 -5.75 -10.48
C GLU A 26 -1.42 -4.65 -10.27
N LEU A 27 -1.26 -3.74 -11.23
CA LEU A 27 -0.33 -2.60 -11.10
C LEU A 27 -0.77 -1.65 -9.98
N HIS A 28 -2.06 -1.33 -9.91
CA HIS A 28 -2.60 -0.42 -8.90
C HIS A 28 -2.40 -0.98 -7.49
N HIS A 29 -2.76 -2.23 -7.25
CA HIS A 29 -2.60 -2.87 -5.95
C HIS A 29 -1.12 -3.09 -5.59
N SER A 30 -0.40 -3.87 -6.42
CA SER A 30 0.94 -4.34 -6.06
C SER A 30 2.04 -3.28 -6.14
N LYS A 31 1.82 -2.17 -6.87
CA LYS A 31 2.81 -1.09 -7.02
C LYS A 31 2.36 0.19 -6.35
N HIS A 32 1.23 0.75 -6.76
CA HIS A 32 0.81 2.07 -6.28
C HIS A 32 0.37 2.03 -4.81
N HIS A 33 -0.53 1.12 -4.43
CA HIS A 33 -0.97 0.99 -3.04
C HIS A 33 0.20 0.54 -2.13
N ALA A 34 0.99 -0.45 -2.57
CA ALA A 34 2.20 -0.87 -1.87
C ALA A 34 3.17 0.29 -1.56
N THR A 35 3.31 1.24 -2.49
CA THR A 35 4.14 2.43 -2.30
C THR A 35 3.60 3.33 -1.18
N TYR A 36 2.29 3.52 -1.10
CA TYR A 36 1.69 4.31 -0.02
C TYR A 36 1.86 3.65 1.36
N VAL A 37 1.65 2.33 1.45
CA VAL A 37 1.87 1.57 2.70
C VAL A 37 3.31 1.74 3.18
N LYS A 38 4.28 1.59 2.29
CA LYS A 38 5.70 1.81 2.61
C LYS A 38 5.96 3.25 3.05
N GLY A 39 5.51 4.23 2.28
CA GLY A 39 5.76 5.65 2.57
C GLY A 39 5.14 6.11 3.90
N ALA A 40 3.95 5.62 4.24
CA ALA A 40 3.29 5.92 5.51
C ALA A 40 4.12 5.39 6.70
N ASN A 41 4.55 4.13 6.61
CA ASN A 41 5.39 3.53 7.64
C ASN A 41 6.77 4.23 7.77
N ASP A 42 7.44 4.51 6.66
CA ASP A 42 8.71 5.25 6.66
C ASP A 42 8.57 6.64 7.31
N THR A 43 7.41 7.30 7.11
CA THR A 43 7.13 8.61 7.71
C THR A 43 6.95 8.49 9.22
N LEU A 44 6.23 7.46 9.69
CA LEU A 44 6.09 7.20 11.13
C LEU A 44 7.44 6.93 11.80
N ASP A 45 8.31 6.16 11.14
CA ASP A 45 9.65 5.86 11.63
C ASP A 45 10.50 7.14 11.73
N LYS A 46 10.45 8.02 10.70
CA LYS A 46 11.13 9.33 10.72
C LYS A 46 10.61 10.24 11.84
N LEU A 47 9.30 10.27 12.05
CA LEU A 47 8.70 11.08 13.12
C LEU A 47 9.08 10.55 14.51
N ALA A 48 9.21 9.23 14.68
CA ALA A 48 9.70 8.63 15.92
C ALA A 48 11.16 9.02 16.19
N ALA A 49 12.03 8.85 15.20
CA ALA A 49 13.44 9.25 15.31
C ALA A 49 13.60 10.75 15.61
N ALA A 50 12.79 11.61 14.98
CA ALA A 50 12.82 13.05 15.23
C ALA A 50 12.41 13.42 16.67
N ARG A 51 11.50 12.66 17.30
CA ARG A 51 11.12 12.85 18.71
C ARG A 51 12.18 12.36 19.68
N GLU A 52 12.94 11.33 19.33
CA GLU A 52 14.02 10.78 20.17
C GLU A 52 15.30 11.62 20.11
N ALA A 53 15.53 12.32 19.00
CA ALA A 53 16.72 13.14 18.79
C ALA A 53 16.63 14.57 19.38
N GLY A 54 15.44 14.99 19.84
CA GLY A 54 15.20 16.29 20.49
C GLY A 54 15.05 16.17 21.99
#